data_AF-A0A5C7ISK9-F1
#
_entry.id   AF-A0A5C7ISK9-F1
#
_cell.length_a   1.000
_cell.length_b   1.000
_cell.length_c   1.000
_cell.angle_alpha   90.00
_cell.angle_beta   90.00
_cell.angle_gamma   90.00
#
_symmetry.space_group_name_H-M   'P 1'
#
loop_
_entity.id
_entity.type
_entity.pdbx_description
1 polymer ?
#
loop_
_entity_poly.entity_id
_entity_poly.type
_entity_poly.pdbx_seq_one_letter_code
_entity_poly.pdbx_strand_id
1 'polypeptide(L)'
;MTLHNFIRIHSIKEQEFMPYDDDDELLLEEGKNEREIVGEEQSTNSLHEREMDEERDRIAILLMHRESERDHVLLPSFDDGHLSVPTTAPSPTRPAVSPLLLRSTSSRQLLLLFTGCFSSQHHVSKQTKAKARKRHSYATKSNQHRVVKTPSGKLVYQGTKKRTSGPKCPVTGKRIQGIPHLRPTEYKRSRLPRNRRTVNRAYGGVLSGGAVRGRIVRAFLVEEQKIVKNVLKIQKIKEKKESK
;
A
#
# COMPACT_ATOMS: atom_id res chain seq x y z
N MET A 1 30.78 9.79 0.84
CA MET A 1 30.87 9.40 -0.58
C MET A 1 31.20 7.92 -0.75
N THR A 2 30.51 7.02 -0.05
CA THR A 2 30.78 5.56 -0.09
C THR A 2 29.68 4.76 -0.79
N LEU A 3 28.45 5.28 -0.84
CA LEU A 3 27.32 4.61 -1.49
C LEU A 3 27.28 4.78 -3.02
N HIS A 4 27.96 5.79 -3.58
CA HIS A 4 28.02 5.99 -5.03
C HIS A 4 29.01 5.04 -5.74
N ASN A 5 29.95 4.43 -5.02
CA ASN A 5 30.84 3.40 -5.57
C ASN A 5 30.20 2.01 -5.58
N PHE A 6 29.31 1.71 -4.63
CA PHE A 6 28.64 0.41 -4.55
C PHE A 6 27.69 0.18 -5.74
N ILE A 7 26.94 1.21 -6.14
CA ILE A 7 26.03 1.12 -7.29
C ILE A 7 26.82 1.06 -8.60
N ARG A 8 27.97 1.73 -8.69
CA ARG A 8 28.84 1.69 -9.89
C ARG A 8 29.47 0.32 -10.10
N ILE A 9 30.02 -0.31 -9.05
CA ILE A 9 30.70 -1.62 -9.12
C ILE A 9 29.72 -2.75 -9.49
N HIS A 10 28.43 -2.63 -9.14
CA HIS A 10 27.43 -3.68 -9.39
C HIS A 10 26.46 -3.38 -10.54
N SER A 11 26.61 -2.26 -11.26
CA SER A 11 25.72 -1.92 -12.39
C SER A 11 26.12 -2.53 -13.74
N ILE A 12 27.33 -3.07 -13.87
CA ILE A 12 27.84 -3.66 -15.12
C ILE A 12 28.27 -5.12 -14.87
N LYS A 13 27.31 -5.95 -14.47
CA LYS A 13 27.34 -7.37 -14.79
C LYS A 13 26.00 -7.70 -15.43
N GLU A 14 25.89 -7.34 -16.71
CA GLU A 14 25.17 -8.22 -17.63
C GLU A 14 25.92 -9.54 -17.61
N GLN A 15 25.54 -10.40 -16.66
CA GLN A 15 25.91 -11.79 -16.71
C GLN A 15 25.00 -12.36 -17.78
N GLU A 16 25.51 -12.32 -19.00
CA GLU A 16 25.00 -13.10 -20.12
C GLU A 16 24.71 -14.50 -19.59
N PHE A 17 23.44 -14.88 -19.63
CA PHE A 17 22.99 -16.17 -19.18
C PHE A 17 23.52 -17.18 -20.20
N MET A 18 24.72 -17.69 -19.96
CA MET A 18 25.25 -18.86 -20.66
C MET A 18 24.41 -20.06 -20.21
N PRO A 19 23.63 -20.69 -21.09
CA PRO A 19 23.01 -21.97 -20.79
C PRO A 19 24.13 -23.01 -20.78
N TYR A 20 24.52 -23.46 -19.59
CA TYR A 20 25.26 -24.70 -19.47
C TYR A 20 24.26 -25.85 -19.63
N ASP A 21 24.06 -26.25 -20.88
CA ASP A 21 23.60 -27.59 -21.23
C ASP A 21 24.84 -28.46 -21.45
N ASP A 22 24.75 -29.70 -20.95
CA ASP A 22 25.59 -30.88 -21.24
C ASP A 22 26.91 -31.10 -20.45
N ASP A 23 26.81 -31.34 -19.14
CA ASP A 23 27.81 -32.15 -18.39
C ASP A 23 27.23 -33.56 -18.13
N ASP A 24 27.06 -34.33 -19.20
CA ASP A 24 27.00 -35.81 -19.16
C ASP A 24 28.45 -36.35 -19.22
N GLU A 25 29.32 -36.05 -18.26
CA GLU A 25 30.60 -36.76 -18.15
C GLU A 25 31.14 -36.70 -16.71
N LEU A 26 30.95 -37.80 -15.96
CA LEU A 26 31.87 -38.37 -14.96
C LEU A 26 31.19 -39.51 -14.18
N LEU A 27 31.25 -40.71 -14.76
CA LEU A 27 31.34 -41.99 -14.05
C LEU A 27 32.77 -42.48 -14.30
N LEU A 28 33.59 -43.03 -13.39
CA LEU A 28 33.58 -43.42 -11.98
C LEU A 28 35.07 -43.40 -11.54
N GLU A 29 35.40 -43.28 -10.26
CA GLU A 29 36.10 -44.30 -9.43
C GLU A 29 36.49 -43.56 -8.12
N GLU A 30 36.35 -44.02 -6.87
CA GLU A 30 36.16 -45.31 -6.23
C GLU A 30 35.44 -45.10 -4.88
N GLY A 31 34.57 -46.05 -4.51
CA GLY A 31 34.14 -46.41 -3.16
C GLY A 31 34.13 -45.38 -2.02
N LYS A 32 33.03 -44.62 -1.87
CA LYS A 32 32.51 -44.24 -0.54
C LYS A 32 30.99 -44.40 -0.48
N ASN A 33 30.62 -45.43 0.26
CA ASN A 33 29.29 -45.88 0.68
C ASN A 33 28.17 -44.81 0.65
N GLU A 34 27.21 -44.98 -0.26
CA GLU A 34 25.94 -44.24 -0.35
C GLU A 34 25.00 -44.41 0.88
N ARG A 35 25.45 -45.13 1.92
CA ARG A 35 24.73 -45.32 3.19
C ARG A 35 24.98 -44.20 4.21
N GLU A 36 26.04 -43.39 4.05
CA GLU A 36 26.35 -42.29 4.99
C GLU A 36 25.51 -41.03 4.75
N ILE A 37 25.13 -40.75 3.50
CA ILE A 37 24.41 -39.51 3.13
C ILE A 37 22.97 -39.51 3.69
N VAL A 38 22.31 -40.67 3.71
CA VAL A 38 20.96 -40.80 4.30
C VAL A 38 21.01 -40.75 5.83
N GLY A 39 22.14 -41.14 6.44
CA GLY A 39 22.35 -41.11 7.89
C GLY A 39 22.63 -39.71 8.44
N GLU A 40 23.41 -38.89 7.73
CA GLU A 40 23.70 -37.51 8.14
C GLU A 40 22.51 -36.55 7.96
N GLU A 41 21.70 -36.71 6.92
CA GLU A 41 20.49 -35.88 6.75
C GLU A 41 19.39 -36.25 7.75
N GLN A 42 19.29 -37.52 8.15
CA GLN A 42 18.36 -37.94 9.21
C GLN A 42 18.86 -37.54 10.61
N SER A 43 20.18 -37.54 10.85
CA SER A 43 20.76 -37.12 12.13
C SER A 43 20.68 -35.60 12.32
N THR A 44 20.92 -34.80 11.28
CA THR A 44 20.83 -33.34 11.35
C THR A 44 19.40 -32.86 11.51
N ASN A 45 18.44 -33.48 10.82
CA ASN A 45 17.01 -33.18 11.02
C ASN A 45 16.52 -33.58 12.41
N SER A 46 16.93 -34.75 12.93
CA SER A 46 16.55 -35.18 14.28
C SER A 46 17.24 -34.42 15.40
N LEU A 47 18.46 -33.91 15.19
CA LEU A 47 19.12 -32.99 16.12
C LEU A 47 18.45 -31.62 16.13
N HIS A 48 18.06 -31.08 14.98
CA HIS A 48 17.36 -29.79 14.90
C HIS A 48 15.96 -29.82 15.54
N GLU A 49 15.22 -30.93 15.41
CA GLU A 49 13.95 -31.11 16.10
C GLU A 49 14.11 -31.17 17.63
N ARG A 50 15.14 -31.86 18.14
CA ARG A 50 15.44 -31.94 19.58
C ARG A 50 15.87 -30.60 20.17
N GLU A 51 16.67 -29.83 19.45
CA GLU A 51 17.07 -28.47 19.86
C GLU A 51 15.85 -27.55 19.99
N MET A 52 14.90 -27.64 19.06
CA MET A 52 13.66 -26.87 19.07
C MET A 52 12.73 -27.26 20.23
N ASP A 53 12.70 -28.54 20.63
CA ASP A 53 11.91 -29.01 21.76
C ASP A 53 12.53 -28.61 23.11
N GLU A 54 13.86 -28.66 23.24
CA GLU A 54 14.55 -28.13 24.43
C GLU A 54 14.36 -26.62 24.61
N GLU A 55 14.35 -25.84 23.53
CA GLU A 55 14.05 -24.41 23.59
C GLU A 55 12.60 -24.14 24.03
N ARG A 56 11.65 -24.95 23.57
CA ARG A 56 10.25 -24.86 24.00
C ARG A 56 10.10 -25.15 25.49
N ASP A 57 10.79 -26.17 26.00
CA ASP A 57 10.76 -26.52 27.42
C ASP A 57 11.41 -25.43 28.29
N ARG A 58 12.51 -24.84 27.84
CA ARG A 58 13.14 -23.69 28.52
C ARG A 58 12.20 -22.49 28.58
N ILE A 59 11.51 -22.18 27.48
CA ILE A 59 10.53 -21.09 27.43
C ILE A 59 9.34 -21.38 28.35
N ALA A 60 8.84 -22.62 28.37
CA ALA A 60 7.75 -23.03 29.26
C ALA A 60 8.14 -22.88 30.74
N ILE A 61 9.33 -23.35 31.13
CA ILE A 61 9.86 -23.17 32.50
C ILE A 61 9.94 -21.68 32.86
N LEU A 62 10.43 -20.84 31.96
CA LEU A 62 10.56 -19.39 32.17
C LEU A 62 9.19 -18.69 32.28
N LEU A 63 8.19 -19.15 31.53
CA LEU A 63 6.80 -18.67 31.63
C LEU A 63 6.13 -19.11 32.94
N MET A 64 6.35 -20.35 33.37
CA MET A 64 5.82 -20.87 34.64
C MET A 64 6.44 -20.14 35.85
N HIS A 65 7.73 -19.82 35.82
CA HIS A 65 8.38 -19.00 36.85
C HIS A 65 7.95 -17.52 36.82
N ARG A 66 7.50 -17.01 35.67
CA ARG A 66 6.95 -15.64 35.52
C ARG A 66 5.49 -15.53 35.97
N GLU A 67 4.79 -16.65 36.11
CA GLU A 67 3.43 -16.71 36.65
C GLU A 67 3.41 -16.73 38.17
N SER A 68 4.42 -17.32 38.84
CA SER A 68 4.55 -17.24 40.30
C SER A 68 4.87 -15.85 40.87
N GLU A 69 5.24 -14.88 40.03
CA GLU A 69 5.50 -13.49 40.45
C GLU A 69 4.34 -12.52 40.15
N ARG A 70 3.21 -13.00 39.62
CA ARG A 70 2.06 -12.15 39.23
C ARG A 70 0.82 -12.27 40.10
N ASP A 71 0.88 -13.01 41.20
CA ASP A 71 -0.23 -13.10 42.16
C ASP A 71 -0.21 -11.96 43.19
N HIS A 72 -0.18 -10.70 42.74
CA HIS A 72 -0.54 -9.54 43.58
C HIS A 72 -0.98 -8.34 42.72
N VAL A 73 -2.07 -8.45 41.97
CA VAL A 73 -2.88 -7.26 41.63
C VAL A 73 -4.37 -7.61 41.63
N LEU A 74 -5.04 -7.03 42.63
CA LEU A 74 -6.48 -6.93 42.85
C LEU A 74 -7.28 -6.67 41.56
N LEU A 75 -8.26 -7.52 41.25
CA LEU A 75 -9.29 -7.24 40.24
C LEU A 75 -10.37 -6.32 40.85
N PRO A 76 -10.72 -5.19 40.23
CA PRO A 76 -11.95 -4.49 40.57
C PRO A 76 -13.13 -5.14 39.85
N SER A 77 -14.13 -5.52 40.64
CA SER A 77 -15.48 -5.91 40.23
C SER A 77 -16.05 -4.86 39.27
N PHE A 78 -16.51 -5.29 38.09
CA PHE A 78 -17.26 -4.43 37.19
C PHE A 78 -18.68 -4.97 37.09
N ASP A 79 -19.61 -4.21 37.68
CA ASP A 79 -21.04 -4.46 37.71
C ASP A 79 -21.68 -4.43 36.31
N ASP A 80 -22.66 -5.31 36.14
CA ASP A 80 -23.54 -5.42 34.98
C ASP A 80 -24.42 -4.17 34.82
N GLY A 81 -24.12 -3.39 33.78
CA GLY A 81 -24.90 -2.23 33.36
C GLY A 81 -25.48 -2.41 31.97
N HIS A 82 -26.64 -3.06 31.90
CA HIS A 82 -27.57 -3.07 30.77
C HIS A 82 -27.88 -1.62 30.34
N LEU A 83 -27.80 -1.25 29.04
CA LEU A 83 -28.69 -0.24 28.41
C LEU A 83 -28.51 -0.14 26.87
N SER A 84 -29.55 -0.62 26.17
CA SER A 84 -30.23 0.00 25.01
C SER A 84 -29.43 0.56 23.81
N VAL A 85 -29.59 -0.12 22.67
CA VAL A 85 -29.41 0.41 21.31
C VAL A 85 -30.60 1.32 20.93
N PRO A 86 -30.37 2.46 20.25
CA PRO A 86 -31.35 2.95 19.29
C PRO A 86 -30.76 3.19 17.89
N THR A 87 -31.31 2.42 16.95
CA THR A 87 -31.98 2.81 15.71
C THR A 87 -31.43 3.97 14.85
N THR A 88 -31.04 3.55 13.65
CA THR A 88 -30.87 4.26 12.36
C THR A 88 -31.77 5.47 12.13
N ALA A 89 -31.20 6.58 11.67
CA ALA A 89 -31.93 7.69 11.05
C ALA A 89 -31.50 7.90 9.57
N PRO A 90 -32.44 8.23 8.67
CA PRO A 90 -32.24 8.24 7.21
C PRO A 90 -31.69 9.57 6.64
N SER A 91 -31.09 9.46 5.45
CA SER A 91 -30.56 10.55 4.62
C SER A 91 -31.63 11.45 4.00
N PRO A 92 -31.41 12.77 3.87
CA PRO A 92 -32.33 13.65 3.14
C PRO A 92 -32.18 13.56 1.62
N THR A 93 -33.33 13.43 0.97
CA THR A 93 -33.57 13.43 -0.47
C THR A 93 -33.39 14.84 -1.07
N ARG A 94 -32.81 14.89 -2.28
CA ARG A 94 -32.70 16.08 -3.14
C ARG A 94 -34.06 16.37 -3.80
N PRO A 95 -34.57 17.61 -3.83
CA PRO A 95 -35.63 17.96 -4.77
C PRO A 95 -35.06 18.21 -6.17
N ALA A 96 -35.66 17.53 -7.15
CA ALA A 96 -35.55 17.81 -8.57
C ALA A 96 -36.34 19.09 -8.88
N VAL A 97 -35.73 20.01 -9.64
CA VAL A 97 -36.41 21.18 -10.22
C VAL A 97 -36.58 20.93 -11.72
N SER A 98 -37.84 20.97 -12.13
CA SER A 98 -38.37 20.79 -13.48
C SER A 98 -37.94 21.94 -14.41
N PRO A 99 -37.72 21.71 -15.71
CA PRO A 99 -37.58 22.79 -16.68
C PRO A 99 -38.97 23.14 -17.26
N LEU A 100 -39.45 24.35 -17.01
CA LEU A 100 -40.56 24.92 -17.77
C LEU A 100 -40.01 25.49 -19.09
N LEU A 101 -40.35 24.80 -20.18
CA LEU A 101 -40.49 25.38 -21.51
C LEU A 101 -41.61 26.43 -21.49
N LEU A 102 -41.42 27.61 -22.09
CA LEU A 102 -42.35 28.12 -23.09
C LEU A 102 -41.88 29.39 -23.83
N ARG A 103 -42.07 29.31 -25.15
CA ARG A 103 -42.48 30.34 -26.12
C ARG A 103 -41.50 31.43 -26.59
N SER A 104 -41.10 31.20 -27.84
CA SER A 104 -40.98 32.18 -28.91
C SER A 104 -42.06 33.25 -28.90
N THR A 105 -41.66 34.51 -29.09
CA THR A 105 -42.30 35.34 -30.12
C THR A 105 -41.23 36.12 -30.87
N SER A 106 -41.32 35.96 -32.17
CA SER A 106 -40.60 36.68 -33.20
C SER A 106 -41.11 38.11 -33.30
N SER A 107 -40.26 38.97 -33.86
CA SER A 107 -40.62 40.18 -34.59
C SER A 107 -40.88 41.43 -33.75
N ARG A 108 -39.94 42.38 -33.79
CA ARG A 108 -40.09 43.56 -34.66
C ARG A 108 -38.87 44.47 -34.57
N GLN A 109 -38.42 44.85 -35.75
CA GLN A 109 -37.41 45.88 -36.00
C GLN A 109 -37.87 47.21 -35.38
N LEU A 110 -36.95 47.92 -34.73
CA LEU A 110 -36.95 49.38 -34.77
C LEU A 110 -35.50 49.88 -34.72
N LEU A 111 -35.06 50.39 -35.86
CA LEU A 111 -33.88 51.19 -36.05
C LEU A 111 -34.09 52.53 -35.33
N LEU A 112 -33.29 52.83 -34.31
CA LEU A 112 -32.99 54.21 -33.93
C LEU A 112 -31.51 54.33 -33.57
N LEU A 113 -30.84 55.10 -34.41
CA LEU A 113 -29.52 55.68 -34.22
C LEU A 113 -29.53 56.51 -32.94
N PHE A 114 -28.87 56.01 -31.90
CA PHE A 114 -28.30 56.84 -30.84
C PHE A 114 -26.84 56.45 -30.71
N THR A 115 -25.99 57.15 -31.46
CA THR A 115 -24.57 57.32 -31.15
C THR A 115 -24.46 58.16 -29.87
N GLY A 116 -24.87 57.56 -28.75
CA GLY A 116 -24.61 58.07 -27.42
C GLY A 116 -23.31 57.47 -26.96
N CYS A 117 -22.25 58.28 -26.96
CA CYS A 117 -21.00 57.99 -26.26
C CYS A 117 -21.31 57.90 -24.76
N PHE A 118 -21.85 56.76 -24.31
CA PHE A 118 -22.03 56.47 -22.90
C PHE A 118 -20.65 56.14 -22.38
N SER A 119 -19.95 57.19 -21.93
CA SER A 119 -18.74 57.08 -21.14
C SER A 119 -19.07 56.23 -19.92
N SER A 120 -18.92 54.92 -20.07
CA SER A 120 -18.95 53.93 -19.01
C SER A 120 -17.87 54.36 -18.03
N GLN A 121 -18.26 55.12 -17.01
CA GLN A 121 -17.43 55.30 -15.83
C GLN A 121 -17.27 53.90 -15.25
N HIS A 122 -16.19 53.23 -15.64
CA HIS A 122 -15.72 52.03 -15.01
C HIS A 122 -15.42 52.40 -13.56
N HIS A 123 -16.42 52.24 -12.69
CA HIS A 123 -16.21 52.31 -11.26
C HIS A 123 -15.31 51.13 -10.90
N VAL A 124 -14.00 51.37 -10.85
CA VAL A 124 -13.01 50.41 -10.40
C VAL A 124 -13.27 50.19 -8.92
N SER A 125 -14.17 49.25 -8.61
CA SER A 125 -14.37 48.80 -7.24
C SER A 125 -13.01 48.36 -6.70
N LYS A 126 -12.53 49.05 -5.65
CA LYS A 126 -11.25 48.75 -5.01
C LYS A 126 -11.28 47.30 -4.55
N GLN A 127 -10.69 46.39 -5.32
CA GLN A 127 -10.57 45.00 -4.92
C GLN A 127 -9.70 44.96 -3.67
N THR A 128 -10.28 44.52 -2.55
CA THR A 128 -9.55 44.41 -1.29
C THR A 128 -8.47 43.34 -1.43
N LYS A 129 -7.21 43.76 -1.43
CA LYS A 129 -6.05 42.86 -1.55
C LYS A 129 -5.96 41.97 -0.30
N ALA A 130 -6.03 40.67 -0.49
CA ALA A 130 -5.88 39.70 0.60
C ALA A 130 -4.47 39.79 1.21
N LYS A 131 -4.37 39.83 2.54
CA LYS A 131 -3.09 39.82 3.29
C LYS A 131 -2.77 38.43 3.83
N ALA A 132 -1.48 38.08 3.90
CA ALA A 132 -1.01 36.82 4.45
C ALA A 132 -1.38 36.71 5.94
N ARG A 133 -1.94 35.56 6.36
CA ARG A 133 -2.40 35.34 7.75
C ARG A 133 -1.34 34.74 8.67
N LYS A 134 -0.31 34.11 8.11
CA LYS A 134 0.72 33.39 8.86
C LYS A 134 1.91 34.32 9.09
N ARG A 135 2.63 34.15 10.21
CA ARG A 135 3.83 34.93 10.54
C ARG A 135 4.91 34.87 9.44
N HIS A 136 5.00 33.73 8.77
CA HIS A 136 5.91 33.50 7.64
C HIS A 136 5.38 34.15 6.35
N SER A 137 6.16 35.09 5.80
CA SER A 137 5.80 35.93 4.66
C SER A 137 6.25 35.39 3.30
N TYR A 138 7.25 34.49 3.22
CA TYR A 138 7.81 34.06 1.93
C TYR A 138 6.91 33.05 1.19
N ALA A 139 7.05 33.03 -0.14
CA ALA A 139 6.31 32.16 -1.04
C ALA A 139 6.91 30.73 -1.10
N THR A 140 6.81 29.99 0.00
CA THR A 140 7.32 28.60 0.06
C THR A 140 6.24 27.58 -0.28
N LYS A 141 6.65 26.35 -0.66
CA LYS A 141 5.72 25.23 -0.94
C LYS A 141 4.77 24.90 0.23
N SER A 142 5.15 25.20 1.48
CA SER A 142 4.29 24.99 2.66
C SER A 142 3.32 26.14 2.94
N ASN A 143 3.53 27.30 2.32
CA ASN A 143 2.77 28.54 2.51
C ASN A 143 1.94 28.88 1.26
N GLN A 144 1.38 27.85 0.63
CA GLN A 144 0.43 28.03 -0.48
C GLN A 144 -0.95 28.37 0.07
N HIS A 145 -1.61 29.36 -0.53
CA HIS A 145 -2.90 29.87 -0.07
C HIS A 145 -3.96 29.77 -1.17
N ARG A 146 -5.21 29.56 -0.77
CA ARG A 146 -6.39 29.73 -1.63
C ARG A 146 -7.07 31.04 -1.26
N VAL A 147 -7.37 31.87 -2.26
CA VAL A 147 -8.21 33.06 -2.05
C VAL A 147 -9.66 32.59 -1.94
N VAL A 148 -10.31 32.92 -0.83
CA VAL A 148 -11.70 32.57 -0.56
C VAL A 148 -12.47 33.85 -0.24
N LYS A 149 -13.64 34.03 -0.85
CA LYS A 149 -14.59 35.08 -0.48
C LYS A 149 -15.27 34.69 0.82
N THR A 150 -15.20 35.54 1.83
CA THR A 150 -15.97 35.34 3.06
C THR A 150 -17.44 35.71 2.83
N PRO A 151 -18.37 35.26 3.68
CA PRO A 151 -19.79 35.68 3.60
C PRO A 151 -19.96 37.22 3.64
N SER A 152 -19.04 37.93 4.30
CA SER A 152 -18.97 39.40 4.35
C SER A 152 -18.48 40.06 3.04
N GLY A 153 -18.16 39.28 2.00
CA GLY A 153 -17.70 39.77 0.70
C GLY A 153 -16.20 40.10 0.62
N LYS A 154 -15.43 39.89 1.70
CA LYS A 154 -13.98 40.19 1.75
C LYS A 154 -13.16 39.02 1.19
N LEU A 155 -12.08 39.31 0.46
CA LEU A 155 -11.14 38.30 -0.03
C LEU A 155 -10.11 37.97 1.07
N VAL A 156 -10.03 36.69 1.46
CA VAL A 156 -9.12 36.23 2.51
C VAL A 156 -8.31 35.01 2.03
N TYR A 157 -7.03 34.97 2.39
CA TYR A 157 -6.20 33.78 2.18
C TYR A 157 -6.50 32.70 3.21
N GLN A 158 -6.79 31.50 2.74
CA GLN A 158 -6.84 30.28 3.57
C GLN A 158 -5.65 29.39 3.23
N GLY A 159 -4.93 28.95 4.27
CA GLY A 159 -3.76 28.10 4.11
C GLY A 159 -4.14 26.72 3.57
N THR A 160 -3.47 26.29 2.51
CA THR A 160 -3.67 24.96 1.94
C THR A 160 -2.57 24.00 2.39
N LYS A 161 -2.96 22.75 2.67
CA LYS A 161 -2.01 21.68 2.95
C LYS A 161 -1.38 21.24 1.61
N LYS A 162 -0.05 21.10 1.55
CA LYS A 162 0.67 20.38 0.46
C LYS A 162 -0.04 19.08 0.11
N ARG A 163 -0.21 18.86 -1.19
CA ARG A 163 -0.73 17.62 -1.79
C ARG A 163 0.29 16.49 -1.60
N THR A 164 -0.20 15.28 -1.37
CA THR A 164 0.62 14.07 -1.15
C THR A 164 0.39 13.07 -2.28
N SER A 165 1.42 12.34 -2.67
CA SER A 165 1.40 11.37 -3.77
C SER A 165 0.61 10.08 -3.50
N GLY A 166 0.20 9.85 -2.25
CA GLY A 166 -0.49 8.63 -1.81
C GLY A 166 0.40 7.38 -1.83
N PRO A 167 -0.14 6.23 -1.40
CA PRO A 167 0.57 4.96 -1.38
C PRO A 167 0.69 4.38 -2.80
N LYS A 168 1.89 3.89 -3.13
CA LYS A 168 2.24 3.31 -4.43
C LYS A 168 2.76 1.89 -4.25
N CYS A 169 2.50 1.06 -5.25
CA CYS A 169 3.10 -0.27 -5.33
C CYS A 169 4.61 -0.14 -5.60
N PRO A 170 5.50 -0.83 -4.85
CA PRO A 170 6.94 -0.78 -5.09
C PRO A 170 7.35 -1.43 -6.42
N VAL A 171 6.64 -2.47 -6.87
CA VAL A 171 6.99 -3.20 -8.10
C VAL A 171 6.51 -2.47 -9.34
N THR A 172 5.27 -1.99 -9.34
CA THR A 172 4.65 -1.39 -10.54
C THR A 172 4.75 0.14 -10.55
N GLY A 173 5.06 0.79 -9.43
CA GLY A 173 4.97 2.24 -9.25
C GLY A 173 3.55 2.83 -9.29
N LYS A 174 2.55 2.01 -9.66
CA LYS A 174 1.13 2.39 -9.75
C LYS A 174 0.56 2.71 -8.37
N ARG A 175 -0.35 3.69 -8.32
CA ARG A 175 -1.12 4.02 -7.11
C ARG A 175 -1.98 2.83 -6.67
N ILE A 176 -2.13 2.66 -5.36
CA ILE A 176 -2.98 1.61 -4.82
C ILE A 176 -4.43 2.09 -4.82
N GLN A 177 -5.28 1.36 -5.54
CA GLN A 177 -6.71 1.64 -5.61
C GLN A 177 -7.40 1.32 -4.27
N GLY A 178 -8.43 2.09 -3.93
CA GLY A 178 -9.22 1.90 -2.71
C GLY A 178 -8.65 2.57 -1.46
N ILE A 179 -7.46 3.20 -1.53
CA ILE A 179 -6.86 3.91 -0.39
C ILE A 179 -6.78 5.41 -0.69
N PRO A 180 -7.29 6.29 0.21
CA PRO A 180 -7.37 7.72 -0.04
C PRO A 180 -5.98 8.37 0.01
N HIS A 181 -5.70 9.34 -0.85
CA HIS A 181 -4.40 10.02 -0.89
C HIS A 181 -4.33 11.14 0.14
N LEU A 182 -3.90 10.79 1.35
CA LEU A 182 -3.85 11.71 2.47
C LEU A 182 -2.42 11.93 2.97
N ARG A 183 -2.27 12.91 3.86
CA ARG A 183 -1.01 13.13 4.59
C ARG A 183 -0.85 12.09 5.71
N PRO A 184 0.38 11.78 6.13
CA PRO A 184 0.64 10.82 7.21
C PRO A 184 -0.14 11.13 8.50
N THR A 185 -0.31 12.41 8.85
CA THR A 185 -1.10 12.83 10.03
C THR A 185 -2.57 12.44 9.93
N GLU A 186 -3.15 12.43 8.73
CA GLU A 186 -4.55 12.07 8.52
C GLU A 186 -4.76 10.55 8.46
N TYR A 187 -3.69 9.77 8.20
CA TYR A 187 -3.72 8.30 8.25
C TYR A 187 -3.68 7.72 9.67
N LYS A 188 -3.54 8.57 10.69
CA LYS A 188 -3.55 8.15 12.09
C LYS A 188 -4.87 7.46 12.44
N ARG A 189 -4.80 6.45 13.32
CA ARG A 189 -5.95 5.62 13.75
C ARG A 189 -7.12 6.47 14.29
N SER A 190 -6.84 7.60 14.92
CA SER A 190 -7.85 8.51 15.47
C SER A 190 -8.64 9.31 14.44
N ARG A 191 -8.13 9.46 13.21
CA ARG A 191 -8.76 10.27 12.16
C ARG A 191 -9.38 9.45 11.05
N LEU A 192 -8.82 8.26 10.77
CA LEU A 192 -9.27 7.40 9.68
C LEU A 192 -9.45 5.96 10.16
N PRO A 193 -10.64 5.36 9.98
CA PRO A 193 -10.89 3.97 10.36
C PRO A 193 -10.06 2.99 9.52
N ARG A 194 -9.97 1.73 9.96
CA ARG A 194 -9.14 0.70 9.31
C ARG A 194 -9.60 0.38 7.88
N ASN A 195 -10.90 0.21 7.68
CA ASN A 195 -11.50 -0.11 6.37
C ASN A 195 -11.11 0.88 5.25
N ARG A 196 -10.88 2.16 5.58
CA ARG A 196 -10.44 3.18 4.62
C ARG A 196 -8.93 3.20 4.40
N ARG A 197 -8.14 2.53 5.25
CA ARG A 197 -6.67 2.49 5.19
C ARG A 197 -6.15 1.22 4.52
N THR A 198 -6.95 0.16 4.49
CA THR A 198 -6.56 -1.15 4.00
C THR A 198 -7.47 -1.60 2.88
N VAL A 199 -7.02 -2.60 2.10
CA VAL A 199 -7.88 -3.32 1.16
C VAL A 199 -7.93 -4.77 1.60
N ASN A 200 -9.11 -5.39 1.59
CA ASN A 200 -9.33 -6.77 2.05
C ASN A 200 -8.85 -7.77 0.99
N ARG A 201 -7.54 -7.92 0.83
CA ARG A 201 -6.86 -8.94 0.02
C ARG A 201 -5.44 -9.18 0.53
N ALA A 202 -4.78 -10.25 0.08
CA ALA A 202 -3.36 -10.46 0.32
C ALA A 202 -2.52 -9.25 -0.16
N TYR A 203 -1.57 -8.82 0.67
CA TYR A 203 -0.74 -7.62 0.46
C TYR A 203 -1.55 -6.32 0.19
N GLY A 204 -2.77 -6.23 0.72
CA GLY A 204 -3.63 -5.06 0.62
C GLY A 204 -2.96 -3.79 1.16
N GLY A 205 -2.94 -2.73 0.37
CA GLY A 205 -2.29 -1.47 0.74
C GLY A 205 -0.78 -1.41 0.57
N VAL A 206 -0.15 -2.51 0.13
CA VAL A 206 1.28 -2.54 -0.22
C VAL A 206 1.45 -2.79 -1.72
N LEU A 207 0.74 -3.78 -2.27
CA LEU A 207 0.85 -4.17 -3.68
C LEU A 207 -0.41 -3.83 -4.48
N SER A 208 -0.23 -3.59 -5.77
CA SER A 208 -1.32 -3.52 -6.74
C SER A 208 -1.94 -4.90 -6.98
N GLY A 209 -3.22 -4.97 -7.35
CA GLY A 209 -3.88 -6.25 -7.62
C GLY A 209 -3.18 -7.08 -8.70
N GLY A 210 -2.69 -6.43 -9.77
CA GLY A 210 -1.92 -7.09 -10.81
C GLY A 210 -0.59 -7.67 -10.31
N ALA A 211 0.12 -6.96 -9.42
CA ALA A 211 1.36 -7.48 -8.82
C ALA A 211 1.10 -8.67 -7.91
N VAL A 212 -0.01 -8.67 -7.16
CA VAL A 212 -0.42 -9.81 -6.33
C VAL A 212 -0.72 -11.03 -7.20
N ARG A 213 -1.50 -10.87 -8.28
CA ARG A 213 -1.77 -11.95 -9.25
C ARG A 213 -0.48 -12.53 -9.84
N GLY A 214 0.45 -11.66 -10.26
CA GLY A 214 1.73 -12.08 -10.81
C GLY A 214 2.56 -12.89 -9.81
N ARG A 215 2.54 -12.56 -8.52
CA ARG A 215 3.21 -13.33 -7.47
C ARG A 215 2.58 -14.70 -7.25
N ILE A 216 1.24 -14.76 -7.21
CA ILE A 216 0.52 -16.02 -7.03
C ILE A 216 0.82 -16.97 -8.18
N VAL A 217 0.67 -16.50 -9.43
CA VAL A 217 0.93 -17.33 -10.61
C VAL A 217 2.40 -17.74 -10.71
N ARG A 218 3.33 -16.83 -10.43
CA ARG A 218 4.77 -17.17 -10.44
C ARG A 218 5.11 -18.20 -9.37
N ALA A 219 4.57 -18.07 -8.15
CA ALA A 219 4.81 -19.03 -7.09
C ALA A 219 4.30 -20.42 -7.48
N PHE A 220 3.07 -20.49 -7.99
CA PHE A 220 2.47 -21.72 -8.49
C PHE A 220 3.32 -22.38 -9.59
N LEU A 221 3.66 -21.66 -10.66
CA LEU A 221 4.44 -22.24 -11.76
C LEU A 221 5.83 -22.71 -11.34
N VAL A 222 6.48 -22.00 -10.41
CA VAL A 222 7.78 -22.42 -9.88
C VAL A 222 7.66 -23.70 -9.07
N GLU A 223 6.57 -23.86 -8.31
CA GLU A 223 6.29 -25.07 -7.54
C GLU A 223 6.02 -26.27 -8.45
N GLU A 224 5.17 -26.10 -9.47
CA GLU A 224 4.90 -27.13 -10.49
C GLU A 224 6.19 -27.56 -11.21
N GLN A 225 7.01 -26.60 -11.64
CA GLN A 225 8.29 -26.89 -12.29
C GLN A 225 9.26 -27.62 -11.36
N LYS A 226 9.26 -27.34 -10.05
CA LYS A 226 10.10 -28.05 -9.08
C LYS A 226 9.69 -29.52 -8.99
N ILE A 227 8.39 -29.81 -8.94
CA ILE A 227 7.88 -31.18 -8.90
C ILE A 227 8.29 -31.94 -10.16
N VAL A 228 8.05 -31.36 -11.34
CA VAL A 228 8.44 -31.98 -12.63
C VAL A 228 9.94 -32.26 -12.69
N LYS A 229 10.77 -31.31 -12.28
CA LYS A 229 12.23 -31.49 -12.24
C LYS A 229 12.64 -32.61 -11.30
N ASN A 230 11.99 -32.76 -10.14
CA ASN A 230 12.29 -33.83 -9.19
C ASN A 230 11.88 -35.20 -9.74
N VAL A 231 10.71 -35.32 -10.36
CA VAL A 231 10.24 -36.57 -10.96
C VAL A 231 11.17 -37.03 -12.09
N LEU A 232 11.56 -36.13 -12.99
CA LEU A 232 12.49 -36.45 -14.08
C LEU A 232 13.87 -36.87 -13.55
N LYS A 233 14.35 -36.25 -12.47
CA LYS A 233 15.60 -36.69 -11.81
C LYS A 233 15.48 -38.10 -11.23
N ILE A 234 14.38 -38.42 -10.56
CA ILE A 234 14.14 -39.75 -9.99
C ILE A 234 14.08 -40.82 -11.08
N GLN A 235 13.41 -40.55 -12.20
CA GLN A 235 13.34 -41.46 -13.34
C GLN A 235 14.73 -41.72 -13.95
N LYS A 236 15.52 -40.67 -14.22
CA LYS A 236 16.90 -40.80 -14.71
C LYS A 236 17.78 -41.62 -13.76
N ILE A 237 17.64 -41.44 -12.44
CA ILE A 237 18.39 -42.22 -11.45
C ILE A 237 17.96 -43.70 -11.48
N LYS A 238 16.66 -43.96 -11.65
CA LYS A 238 16.12 -45.34 -11.73
C LYS A 238 16.61 -46.05 -13.00
N GLU A 239 16.56 -45.39 -14.16
CA GLU A 239 17.06 -45.93 -15.43
C GLU A 239 18.57 -46.23 -15.37
N LYS A 240 19.37 -45.32 -14.80
CA LYS A 240 20.82 -45.55 -14.60
C LYS A 240 21.13 -46.72 -13.65
N LYS A 241 20.25 -47.00 -12.69
CA LYS A 241 20.38 -48.17 -11.79
C LYS A 241 19.99 -49.47 -12.48
N GLU A 242 19.05 -49.44 -13.40
CA GLU A 242 18.62 -50.63 -14.17
C GLU A 242 19.61 -51.00 -15.28
N SER A 243 20.37 -50.02 -15.79
CA SER A 243 21.40 -50.25 -16.82
C SER A 243 22.77 -50.72 -16.26
N LYS A 244 22.92 -50.81 -14.94
CA LYS A 244 24.18 -51.14 -14.26
C LYS A 244 24.08 -52.49 -13.57
#